data_AF-A0AAE3R8P4-F1
#
_entry.id   AF-A0AAE3R8P4-F1
#
_cell.length_a   1.000
_cell.length_b   1.000
_cell.length_c   1.000
_cell.angle_alpha   90.00
_cell.angle_beta   90.00
_cell.angle_gamma   90.00
#
_symmetry.space_group_name_H-M   'P 1'
#
loop_
_entity.id
_entity.type
_entity.pdbx_description
1 polymer ?
#
loop_
_entity_poly.entity_id
_entity_poly.type
_entity_poly.pdbx_seq_one_letter_code
_entity_poly.pdbx_strand_id
1 'polypeptide(L)'
;MRALVIVIVSLFISVQSFGQLGGVLKKAKDKAASEATSMDGKGVQPDACISNVEGRLKSINDSYYPKFQKDAKGYLGSPSALWFARKDFEAARYFYTGGKQGYGRPGAVTCDQGPATIDPRYKALKDKMDAAEAKVKEMEKAKGYEFVGVKDNNILYKDIKTGKELSADESGNI
;
A
#
# COMPACT_ATOMS: atom_id res chain seq x y z
N MET A 1 45.78 27.66 46.66
CA MET A 1 46.38 26.64 47.55
C MET A 1 45.27 25.95 48.32
N ARG A 2 45.28 24.62 48.27
CA ARG A 2 44.66 23.60 49.14
C ARG A 2 43.84 24.08 50.34
N ALA A 3 42.62 23.58 50.47
CA ALA A 3 42.16 22.95 51.72
C ALA A 3 40.94 22.07 51.46
N LEU A 4 41.20 20.78 51.54
CA LEU A 4 40.24 19.69 51.61
C LEU A 4 39.78 19.59 53.07
N VAL A 5 38.48 19.63 53.36
CA VAL A 5 37.95 19.23 54.67
C VAL A 5 36.82 18.24 54.45
N ILE A 6 37.19 16.98 54.67
CA ILE A 6 36.31 15.83 54.83
C ILE A 6 35.69 15.95 56.22
N VAL A 7 34.36 15.88 56.31
CA VAL A 7 33.68 15.49 57.55
C VAL A 7 32.74 14.34 57.22
N ILE A 8 33.18 13.16 57.65
CA ILE A 8 32.42 11.93 57.77
C ILE A 8 31.66 12.03 59.10
N VAL A 9 30.34 11.91 59.08
CA VAL A 9 29.56 11.54 60.26
C VAL A 9 28.76 10.29 59.93
N SER A 10 28.97 9.30 60.77
CA SER A 10 28.62 7.91 60.65
C SER A 10 27.21 7.60 61.15
N LEU A 11 26.60 6.61 60.51
CA LEU A 11 25.66 5.61 61.03
C LEU A 11 24.35 6.08 61.70
N PHE A 12 23.23 5.82 61.01
CA PHE A 12 22.22 4.92 61.56
C PHE A 12 21.96 3.77 60.59
N ILE A 13 22.22 2.56 61.06
CA ILE A 13 21.87 1.29 60.43
C ILE A 13 20.40 1.03 60.74
N SER A 14 19.59 0.82 59.69
CA SER A 14 18.49 -0.13 59.77
C SER A 14 18.36 -0.83 58.43
N VAL A 15 18.84 -2.06 58.42
CA VAL A 15 18.65 -3.07 57.39
C VAL A 15 17.16 -3.28 57.18
N GLN A 16 16.69 -3.23 55.94
CA GLN A 16 15.68 -4.18 55.49
C GLN A 16 15.76 -4.43 53.98
N SER A 17 16.16 -5.68 53.69
CA SER A 17 15.77 -6.47 52.51
C SER A 17 16.30 -6.07 51.14
N PHE A 18 17.41 -6.74 50.79
CA PHE A 18 17.62 -7.35 49.48
C PHE A 18 16.29 -7.97 48.97
N GLY A 19 15.69 -7.34 47.95
CA GLY A 19 14.46 -7.86 47.36
C GLY A 19 14.02 -7.21 46.05
N GLN A 20 14.83 -6.34 45.43
CA GLN A 20 14.39 -5.59 44.24
C GLN A 20 15.19 -5.85 42.95
N LEU A 21 16.26 -6.64 42.95
CA LEU A 21 16.97 -6.98 41.70
C LEU A 21 16.29 -8.08 40.86
N GLY A 22 15.33 -8.84 41.40
CA GLY A 22 14.50 -9.78 40.63
C GLY A 22 13.33 -9.11 39.89
N GLY A 23 12.89 -7.94 40.35
CA GLY A 23 11.76 -7.22 39.75
C GLY A 23 12.15 -6.42 38.50
N VAL A 24 13.38 -5.92 38.42
CA VAL A 24 13.83 -5.09 37.29
C VAL A 24 14.14 -5.93 36.05
N LEU A 25 14.64 -7.16 36.21
CA LEU A 25 14.84 -8.11 35.11
C LEU A 25 13.51 -8.63 34.55
N LYS A 26 12.48 -8.78 35.39
CA LYS A 26 11.12 -9.07 34.92
C LYS A 26 10.52 -7.87 34.21
N LYS A 27 10.69 -6.64 34.73
CA LYS A 27 10.23 -5.41 34.06
C LYS A 27 10.96 -5.12 32.74
N ALA A 28 12.22 -5.49 32.59
CA ALA A 28 12.95 -5.33 31.32
C ALA A 28 12.56 -6.40 30.29
N LYS A 29 12.29 -7.65 30.72
CA LYS A 29 11.75 -8.68 29.83
C LYS A 29 10.30 -8.39 29.43
N ASP A 30 9.50 -7.88 30.35
CA ASP A 30 8.12 -7.47 30.10
C ASP A 30 8.05 -6.16 29.30
N LYS A 31 9.07 -5.28 29.36
CA LYS A 31 9.14 -4.07 28.53
C LYS A 31 9.71 -4.34 27.12
N ALA A 32 10.62 -5.29 26.96
CA ALA A 32 11.01 -5.82 25.65
C ALA A 32 9.92 -6.71 25.03
N ALA A 33 9.03 -7.31 25.85
CA ALA A 33 7.81 -7.96 25.40
C ALA A 33 6.62 -7.00 25.25
N SER A 34 6.69 -5.78 25.79
CA SER A 34 5.64 -4.74 25.70
C SER A 34 5.89 -3.74 24.57
N GLU A 35 7.05 -3.79 23.91
CA GLU A 35 7.22 -3.26 22.55
C GLU A 35 6.91 -4.33 21.47
N ALA A 36 6.40 -5.50 21.87
CA ALA A 36 5.47 -6.25 21.03
C ALA A 36 4.11 -5.56 21.16
N THR A 37 4.03 -4.43 20.48
CA THR A 37 2.84 -3.62 20.21
C THR A 37 1.58 -4.47 20.23
N SER A 38 0.60 -4.01 21.00
CA SER A 38 -0.80 -4.39 20.89
C SER A 38 -1.25 -4.38 19.42
N MET A 39 -1.06 -5.49 18.73
CA MET A 39 -1.84 -5.83 17.55
C MET A 39 -3.12 -6.43 18.11
N ASP A 40 -4.09 -5.57 18.43
CA ASP A 40 -5.48 -5.98 18.29
C ASP A 40 -5.56 -6.67 16.93
N GLY A 41 -5.91 -7.96 16.93
CA GLY A 41 -5.76 -8.92 15.83
C GLY A 41 -6.62 -8.64 14.60
N LYS A 42 -6.66 -7.38 14.14
CA LYS A 42 -7.27 -6.87 12.92
C LYS A 42 -6.21 -6.43 11.90
N GLY A 43 -4.96 -6.88 12.05
CA GLY A 43 -4.00 -6.82 10.95
C GLY A 43 -4.57 -7.57 9.76
N VAL A 44 -4.75 -6.89 8.63
CA VAL A 44 -5.22 -7.53 7.40
C VAL A 44 -4.25 -8.65 7.06
N GLN A 45 -4.76 -9.87 7.01
CA GLN A 45 -3.98 -11.06 6.68
C GLN A 45 -3.33 -10.84 5.30
N PRO A 46 -2.01 -11.07 5.15
CA PRO A 46 -1.28 -10.86 3.90
C PRO A 46 -1.99 -11.45 2.68
N ASP A 47 -2.61 -12.63 2.84
CA ASP A 47 -3.27 -13.34 1.76
C ASP A 47 -4.47 -12.56 1.16
N ALA A 48 -5.30 -11.91 2.00
CA ALA A 48 -6.44 -11.15 1.52
C ALA A 48 -6.01 -9.89 0.74
N CYS A 49 -4.96 -9.22 1.25
CA CYS A 49 -4.34 -8.08 0.60
C CYS A 49 -3.74 -8.46 -0.77
N ILE A 50 -2.90 -9.50 -0.79
CA ILE A 50 -2.23 -9.98 -2.01
C ILE A 50 -3.27 -10.45 -3.02
N SER A 51 -4.28 -11.21 -2.60
CA SER A 51 -5.35 -11.71 -3.48
C SER A 51 -6.13 -10.58 -4.16
N ASN A 52 -6.41 -9.47 -3.46
CA ASN A 52 -7.06 -8.31 -4.06
C ASN A 52 -6.23 -7.65 -5.16
N VAL A 53 -4.90 -7.51 -4.94
CA VAL A 53 -4.00 -6.99 -5.98
C VAL A 53 -3.95 -7.95 -7.16
N GLU A 54 -3.66 -9.23 -6.90
CA GLU A 54 -3.49 -10.24 -7.95
C GLU A 54 -4.76 -10.46 -8.77
N GLY A 55 -5.93 -10.47 -8.14
CA GLY A 55 -7.21 -10.62 -8.83
C GLY A 55 -7.45 -9.50 -9.86
N ARG A 56 -7.06 -8.25 -9.53
CA ARG A 56 -7.16 -7.12 -10.45
C ARG A 56 -6.13 -7.18 -11.57
N LEU A 57 -4.88 -7.55 -11.23
CA LEU A 57 -3.84 -7.74 -12.23
C LEU A 57 -4.18 -8.88 -13.20
N LYS A 58 -4.87 -9.93 -12.73
CA LYS A 58 -5.37 -11.03 -13.55
C LYS A 58 -6.34 -10.56 -14.63
N SER A 59 -7.27 -9.65 -14.33
CA SER A 59 -8.17 -9.07 -15.34
C SER A 59 -7.39 -8.43 -16.50
N ILE A 60 -6.32 -7.70 -16.18
CA ILE A 60 -5.47 -7.05 -17.18
C ILE A 60 -4.74 -8.11 -18.03
N ASN A 61 -4.10 -9.07 -17.37
CA ASN A 61 -3.22 -10.03 -18.02
C ASN A 61 -3.96 -11.12 -18.81
N ASP A 62 -5.14 -11.53 -18.35
CA ASP A 62 -5.83 -12.71 -18.87
C ASP A 62 -7.07 -12.35 -19.69
N SER A 63 -7.57 -11.11 -19.59
CA SER A 63 -8.79 -10.68 -20.29
C SER A 63 -8.54 -9.46 -21.17
N TYR A 64 -8.20 -8.30 -20.59
CA TYR A 64 -8.14 -7.03 -21.33
C TYR A 64 -7.01 -7.01 -22.35
N TYR A 65 -5.78 -7.25 -21.92
CA TYR A 65 -4.62 -7.16 -22.78
C TYR A 65 -4.60 -8.24 -23.89
N PRO A 66 -4.95 -9.51 -23.64
CA PRO A 66 -5.07 -10.49 -24.71
C PRO A 66 -6.13 -10.13 -25.77
N LYS A 67 -7.27 -9.57 -25.36
CA LYS A 67 -8.30 -9.09 -26.31
C LYS A 67 -7.77 -7.93 -27.15
N PHE A 68 -7.09 -6.98 -26.53
CA PHE A 68 -6.40 -5.89 -27.22
C PHE A 68 -5.36 -6.40 -28.22
N GLN A 69 -4.51 -7.35 -27.83
CA GLN A 69 -3.48 -7.92 -28.71
C GLN A 69 -4.09 -8.68 -29.90
N LYS A 70 -5.24 -9.33 -29.70
CA LYS A 70 -5.94 -10.05 -30.76
C LYS A 70 -6.63 -9.11 -31.76
N ASP A 71 -7.30 -8.08 -31.26
CA ASP A 71 -7.99 -7.08 -32.09
C ASP A 71 -8.06 -5.74 -31.35
N ALA A 72 -7.01 -4.93 -31.54
CA ALA A 72 -6.88 -3.64 -30.88
C ALA A 72 -8.03 -2.70 -31.25
N LYS A 73 -8.46 -2.68 -32.52
CA LYS A 73 -9.50 -1.78 -33.00
C LYS A 73 -10.88 -2.19 -32.50
N GLY A 74 -11.21 -3.48 -32.55
CA GLY A 74 -12.49 -3.98 -32.03
C GLY A 74 -12.61 -3.83 -30.52
N TYR A 75 -11.54 -4.16 -29.78
CA TYR A 75 -11.53 -4.01 -28.32
C TYR A 75 -11.63 -2.53 -27.90
N LEU A 76 -10.75 -1.66 -28.41
CA LEU A 76 -10.75 -0.23 -28.05
C LEU A 76 -11.88 0.56 -28.70
N GLY A 77 -12.56 0.01 -29.71
CA GLY A 77 -13.78 0.57 -30.27
C GLY A 77 -14.98 0.46 -29.33
N SER A 78 -14.91 -0.41 -28.32
CA SER A 78 -15.99 -0.55 -27.33
C SER A 78 -15.95 0.60 -26.31
N PRO A 79 -17.12 1.19 -25.96
CA PRO A 79 -17.20 2.19 -24.89
C PRO A 79 -16.63 1.66 -23.57
N SER A 80 -15.96 2.52 -22.81
CA SER A 80 -15.40 2.22 -21.48
C SER A 80 -14.30 1.13 -21.45
N ALA A 81 -13.90 0.57 -22.59
CA ALA A 81 -12.95 -0.55 -22.62
C ALA A 81 -11.59 -0.16 -22.01
N LEU A 82 -11.09 1.03 -22.34
CA LEU A 82 -9.84 1.53 -21.78
C LEU A 82 -9.99 1.87 -20.30
N TRP A 83 -11.12 2.49 -19.94
CA TRP A 83 -11.45 2.88 -18.58
C TRP A 83 -11.52 1.68 -17.65
N PHE A 84 -12.10 0.55 -18.07
CA PHE A 84 -12.13 -0.67 -17.25
C PHE A 84 -10.72 -1.24 -17.00
N ALA A 85 -9.86 -1.24 -18.02
CA ALA A 85 -8.48 -1.71 -17.86
C ALA A 85 -7.70 -0.83 -16.87
N ARG A 86 -7.82 0.50 -16.98
CA ARG A 86 -7.20 1.43 -16.04
C ARG A 86 -7.83 1.36 -14.65
N LYS A 87 -9.14 1.22 -14.55
CA LYS A 87 -9.83 1.06 -13.26
C LYS A 87 -9.32 -0.14 -12.49
N ASP A 88 -9.21 -1.31 -13.13
CA ASP A 88 -8.70 -2.48 -12.43
C ASP A 88 -7.23 -2.28 -12.02
N PHE A 89 -6.42 -1.62 -12.85
CA PHE A 89 -5.05 -1.29 -12.47
C PHE A 89 -4.98 -0.29 -11.30
N GLU A 90 -5.75 0.79 -11.32
CA GLU A 90 -5.76 1.78 -10.24
C GLU A 90 -6.39 1.21 -8.96
N ALA A 91 -7.30 0.24 -9.07
CA ALA A 91 -7.78 -0.53 -7.92
C ALA A 91 -6.68 -1.44 -7.35
N ALA A 92 -5.89 -2.10 -8.21
CA ALA A 92 -4.71 -2.84 -7.77
C ALA A 92 -3.72 -1.91 -7.03
N ARG A 93 -3.48 -0.71 -7.57
CA ARG A 93 -2.63 0.32 -6.95
C ARG A 93 -3.21 0.79 -5.60
N TYR A 94 -4.52 0.94 -5.49
CA TYR A 94 -5.18 1.27 -4.23
C TYR A 94 -4.92 0.23 -3.15
N PHE A 95 -5.12 -1.06 -3.45
CA PHE A 95 -4.80 -2.11 -2.49
C PHE A 95 -3.30 -2.16 -2.19
N TYR A 96 -2.47 -2.16 -3.23
CA TYR A 96 -1.01 -2.23 -3.09
C TYR A 96 -0.46 -1.08 -2.25
N THR A 97 -0.97 0.15 -2.38
CA THR A 97 -0.42 1.32 -1.65
C THR A 97 -1.08 1.56 -0.29
N GLY A 98 -1.94 0.65 0.18
CA GLY A 98 -2.66 0.84 1.43
C GLY A 98 -3.71 1.96 1.36
N GLY A 99 -4.26 2.23 0.17
CA GLY A 99 -5.26 3.26 -0.07
C GLY A 99 -4.70 4.67 -0.30
N LYS A 100 -3.37 4.83 -0.36
CA LYS A 100 -2.72 6.14 -0.54
C LYS A 100 -2.79 6.66 -1.98
N GLN A 101 -2.94 5.77 -2.96
CA GLN A 101 -2.97 6.09 -4.38
C GLN A 101 -4.01 5.25 -5.12
N GLY A 102 -4.40 5.65 -6.31
CA GLY A 102 -5.28 4.87 -7.20
C GLY A 102 -6.77 5.05 -6.93
N TYR A 103 -7.56 4.19 -7.55
CA TYR A 103 -9.03 4.23 -7.59
C TYR A 103 -9.55 3.19 -6.60
N GLY A 104 -10.32 3.60 -5.59
CA GLY A 104 -10.70 2.70 -4.52
C GLY A 104 -12.00 3.10 -3.85
N ARG A 105 -12.67 2.11 -3.24
CA ARG A 105 -13.86 2.39 -2.43
C ARG A 105 -13.41 2.75 -1.01
N PRO A 106 -13.88 3.88 -0.43
CA PRO A 106 -13.69 4.17 0.99
C PRO A 106 -14.14 2.98 1.84
N GLY A 107 -13.30 2.54 2.78
CA GLY A 107 -13.57 1.40 3.66
C GLY A 107 -13.32 0.02 3.06
N ALA A 108 -12.78 -0.10 1.84
CA ALA A 108 -12.24 -1.37 1.36
C ALA A 108 -11.05 -1.79 2.22
N VAL A 109 -10.91 -3.10 2.45
CA VAL A 109 -9.77 -3.67 3.17
C VAL A 109 -8.49 -3.40 2.37
N THR A 110 -7.68 -2.45 2.83
CA THR A 110 -6.41 -2.09 2.21
C THR A 110 -5.26 -2.88 2.82
N CYS A 111 -4.16 -2.98 2.09
CA CYS A 111 -2.90 -3.41 2.67
C CYS A 111 -2.36 -2.27 3.54
N ASP A 112 -2.87 -2.14 4.76
CA ASP A 112 -2.27 -1.21 5.73
C ASP A 112 -0.80 -1.56 5.95
N GLN A 113 0.01 -0.61 6.44
CA GLN A 113 1.41 -0.84 6.78
C GLN A 113 1.52 -1.87 7.93
N GLY A 114 1.42 -3.14 7.57
CA GLY A 114 1.36 -4.30 8.45
C GLY A 114 2.13 -5.48 7.85
N PRO A 115 1.90 -6.71 8.35
CA PRO A 115 2.68 -7.90 8.01
C PRO A 115 2.74 -8.23 6.51
N ALA A 116 1.78 -7.74 5.72
CA ALA A 116 1.79 -7.91 4.27
C ALA A 116 3.02 -7.26 3.61
N THR A 117 3.44 -6.08 4.07
CA THR A 117 4.56 -5.34 3.45
C THR A 117 5.93 -6.00 3.64
N ILE A 118 6.06 -6.87 4.65
CA ILE A 118 7.26 -7.65 4.91
C ILE A 118 7.23 -9.03 4.25
N ASP A 119 6.07 -9.48 3.75
CA ASP A 119 5.92 -10.74 3.01
C ASP A 119 6.66 -10.66 1.65
N PRO A 120 7.56 -11.61 1.33
CA PRO A 120 8.24 -11.64 0.03
C PRO A 120 7.29 -11.67 -1.17
N ARG A 121 6.12 -12.31 -1.05
CA ARG A 121 5.11 -12.37 -2.10
C ARG A 121 4.55 -11.00 -2.43
N TYR A 122 4.36 -10.17 -1.40
CA TYR A 122 3.91 -8.78 -1.59
C TYR A 122 4.99 -7.92 -2.26
N LYS A 123 6.28 -8.11 -1.92
CA LYS A 123 7.38 -7.43 -2.62
C LYS A 123 7.42 -7.81 -4.10
N ALA A 124 7.20 -9.08 -4.42
CA ALA A 124 7.13 -9.59 -5.79
C ALA A 124 5.94 -9.02 -6.59
N LEU A 125 4.95 -8.41 -5.95
CA LEU A 125 3.86 -7.72 -6.66
C LEU A 125 4.35 -6.48 -7.41
N LYS A 126 5.46 -5.85 -7.00
CA LYS A 126 5.98 -4.64 -7.65
C LYS A 126 6.24 -4.88 -9.14
N ASP A 127 6.90 -5.98 -9.48
CA ASP A 127 7.19 -6.32 -10.88
C ASP A 127 5.91 -6.62 -11.67
N LYS A 128 4.94 -7.28 -11.02
CA LYS A 128 3.62 -7.54 -11.64
C LYS A 128 2.84 -6.24 -11.87
N MET A 129 2.92 -5.28 -10.94
CA MET A 129 2.33 -3.95 -11.07
C MET A 129 2.97 -3.19 -12.22
N ASP A 130 4.31 -3.14 -12.29
CA ASP A 130 5.02 -2.43 -13.35
C ASP A 130 4.70 -3.01 -14.75
N ALA A 131 4.67 -4.34 -14.85
CA ALA A 131 4.33 -5.03 -16.09
C ALA A 131 2.87 -4.75 -16.52
N ALA A 132 1.93 -4.73 -15.57
CA ALA A 132 0.54 -4.39 -15.86
C ALA A 132 0.38 -2.91 -16.24
N GLU A 133 1.11 -1.99 -15.58
CA GLU A 133 1.07 -0.56 -15.92
C GLU A 133 1.55 -0.33 -17.36
N ALA A 134 2.62 -1.01 -17.77
CA ALA A 134 3.13 -0.94 -19.14
C ALA A 134 2.09 -1.38 -20.16
N LYS A 135 1.38 -2.49 -19.91
CA LYS A 135 0.30 -2.99 -20.76
C LYS A 135 -0.86 -2.00 -20.86
N VAL A 136 -1.27 -1.39 -19.76
CA VAL A 136 -2.34 -0.37 -19.78
C VAL A 136 -1.89 0.88 -20.54
N LYS A 137 -0.65 1.35 -20.34
CA LYS A 137 -0.09 2.47 -21.11
C LYS A 137 -0.03 2.21 -22.61
N GLU A 138 0.18 0.96 -23.03
CA GLU A 138 0.10 0.58 -24.44
C GLU A 138 -1.31 0.75 -25.00
N MET A 139 -2.33 0.28 -24.27
CA MET A 139 -3.74 0.43 -24.65
C MET A 139 -4.15 1.91 -24.69
N GLU A 140 -3.67 2.73 -23.77
CA GLU A 140 -3.89 4.18 -23.72
C GLU A 140 -3.37 4.89 -24.97
N LYS A 141 -2.09 4.65 -25.29
CA LYS A 141 -1.46 5.19 -26.50
C LYS A 141 -2.18 4.74 -27.76
N ALA A 142 -2.60 3.48 -27.83
CA ALA A 142 -3.32 2.94 -28.98
C ALA A 142 -4.70 3.58 -29.16
N LYS A 143 -5.39 3.94 -28.08
CA LYS A 143 -6.67 4.67 -28.14
C LYS A 143 -6.51 6.17 -28.37
N GLY A 144 -5.31 6.72 -28.12
CA GLY A 144 -5.01 8.15 -28.28
C GLY A 144 -5.21 8.97 -27.01
N TYR A 145 -5.14 8.35 -25.83
CA TYR A 145 -5.30 9.01 -24.54
C TYR A 145 -4.08 8.80 -23.65
N GLU A 146 -3.86 9.71 -22.72
CA GLU A 146 -2.84 9.62 -21.68
C GLU A 146 -3.53 9.70 -20.31
N PHE A 147 -3.25 8.75 -19.42
CA PHE A 147 -3.73 8.82 -18.05
C PHE A 147 -3.08 9.97 -17.29
N VAL A 148 -3.91 10.83 -16.69
CA VAL A 148 -3.46 12.00 -15.92
C VAL A 148 -3.34 11.65 -14.45
N GLY A 149 -4.32 10.93 -13.90
CA GLY A 149 -4.36 10.62 -12.48
C GLY A 149 -5.74 10.15 -12.00
N VAL A 150 -5.84 9.92 -10.70
CA VAL A 150 -7.11 9.73 -10.00
C VAL A 150 -7.38 10.97 -9.15
N LYS A 151 -8.55 11.59 -9.31
CA LYS A 151 -9.00 12.76 -8.54
C LYS A 151 -10.45 12.60 -8.15
N ASP A 152 -10.78 12.85 -6.88
CA ASP A 152 -12.15 12.70 -6.33
C ASP A 152 -12.76 11.32 -6.67
N ASN A 153 -11.92 10.29 -6.63
CA ASN A 153 -12.24 8.91 -7.03
C ASN A 153 -12.73 8.75 -8.48
N ASN A 154 -12.29 9.64 -9.38
CA ASN A 154 -12.47 9.53 -10.83
C ASN A 154 -11.13 9.35 -11.52
N ILE A 155 -11.11 8.52 -12.56
CA ILE A 155 -9.94 8.30 -13.43
C ILE A 155 -10.00 9.35 -14.52
N LEU A 156 -8.93 10.15 -14.63
CA LEU A 156 -8.87 11.27 -15.57
C LEU A 156 -7.87 10.99 -16.69
N TYR A 157 -8.26 11.42 -17.89
CA TYR A 157 -7.48 11.26 -19.11
C TYR A 157 -7.29 12.58 -19.83
N LYS A 158 -6.24 12.64 -20.63
CA LYS A 158 -5.97 13.70 -21.60
C LYS A 158 -5.96 13.10 -23.00
N ASP A 159 -6.68 13.72 -23.92
CA ASP A 159 -6.59 13.39 -25.34
C ASP A 159 -5.22 13.81 -25.87
N ILE A 160 -4.47 12.89 -26.48
CA ILE A 160 -3.09 13.14 -26.93
C ILE A 160 -3.05 14.11 -28.13
N LYS A 161 -4.07 14.08 -28.99
CA LYS A 161 -4.11 14.91 -30.21
C LYS A 161 -4.40 16.37 -29.89
N THR A 162 -5.34 16.60 -28.98
CA THR A 162 -5.82 17.94 -28.65
C THR A 162 -5.18 18.51 -27.39
N GLY A 163 -4.58 17.67 -26.55
CA GLY A 163 -4.05 18.04 -25.24
C GLY A 163 -5.15 18.35 -24.21
N LYS A 164 -6.43 18.18 -24.55
CA LYS A 164 -7.56 18.48 -23.66
C LYS A 164 -7.68 17.39 -22.58
N GLU A 165 -7.72 17.80 -21.31
CA GLU A 165 -8.14 16.94 -20.21
C GLU A 165 -9.66 16.72 -20.28
N LEU A 166 -10.08 15.47 -20.15
CA LEU A 166 -11.46 15.06 -20.20
C LEU A 166 -12.13 15.26 -18.83
N SER A 167 -13.42 15.56 -18.84
CA SER A 167 -14.28 15.44 -17.66
C SER A 167 -14.34 13.99 -17.15
N ALA A 168 -14.85 13.80 -15.93
CA ALA A 168 -15.05 12.47 -15.36
C ALA A 168 -16.00 11.61 -16.22
N ASP A 169 -17.07 12.21 -16.74
CA ASP A 169 -18.04 11.51 -17.59
C ASP A 169 -17.43 11.14 -18.95
N GLU A 170 -16.71 12.06 -19.59
CA GLU A 170 -15.97 11.77 -20.83
C GLU A 170 -14.95 10.64 -20.58
N SER A 171 -14.21 10.71 -19.47
CA SER A 171 -13.24 9.69 -19.08
C SER A 171 -13.89 8.33 -18.79
N GLY A 172 -15.09 8.28 -18.22
CA GLY A 172 -15.83 7.03 -17.97
C GLY A 172 -16.26 6.28 -19.24
N ASN A 173 -16.27 6.98 -20.38
CA ASN A 173 -16.74 6.44 -21.66
C ASN A 173 -15.63 5.95 -22.58
N ILE A 174 -14.34 6.15 -22.23
CA ILE A 174 -13.20 5.70 -23.05
C ILE A 174 -12.79 4.27 -22.74
#